data_AF-A0AAW0CDY8-F1
#
_entry.id   AF-A0AAW0CDY8-F1
#
_cell.length_a   1.000
_cell.length_b   1.000
_cell.length_c   1.000
_cell.angle_alpha   90.00
_cell.angle_beta   90.00
_cell.angle_gamma   90.00
#
_symmetry.space_group_name_H-M   'P 1'
#
loop_
_entity.id
_entity.type
_entity.pdbx_description
1 polymer ?
#
loop_
_entity_poly.entity_id
_entity_poly.type
_entity_poly.pdbx_seq_one_letter_code
_entity_poly.pdbx_strand_id
1 'polypeptide(L)'
;MKIVNTKVKAVTGPPQALVSRIEHLHTLLRNLPASIPENPPHSLYKFALDPERVKDTGYFSAVGHALEISFETHLLAIQGRPLLFVERGERLELLIKMLKSVIKKMTPSDRTCLQEAWIERLITGATNSGAQIPSKKRKNPPAITNDDNDPMPPAKKSCPPPHTVIVLDDDDAAASEAATSSPSRPTPTPATQSESSAGPAPGHTKVVGNPRQSTLHGFGWKKGTQEDTRAYWAKAKETGTERREAILEDKKRREENQKERERDLARLRQQRCRERKKAEKEEEEASSSKKPDVNTVLMQGADALAHTSAIPDVADISRQTTQPWRKQRTGTLGGAVRGPSTRVFWFTPFLWAIIEPTVRRCGWSAGRAVKELQRAHPMLFKGLNRGTIHKWIVKGEKRFTDNALRSIANRKSLGGTGRTGILMPHPAITEEIVGILKSLRVSGCVVNVEIARSLMIAIINKRKPLLLASFSCSEKYVRAFLDSTLNW
;
A
#
# COMPACT_ATOMS: atom_id res chain seq x y z
N MET A 1 -32.69 3.45 40.98
CA MET A 1 -31.55 2.54 40.70
C MET A 1 -30.37 3.38 40.24
N LYS A 2 -29.26 3.41 40.99
CA LYS A 2 -28.05 4.19 40.64
C LYS A 2 -27.22 3.39 39.65
N ILE A 3 -27.05 3.91 38.43
CA ILE A 3 -26.17 3.31 37.41
C ILE A 3 -24.73 3.58 37.85
N VAL A 4 -24.07 2.56 38.40
CA VAL A 4 -22.66 2.61 38.77
C VAL A 4 -21.85 2.49 37.47
N ASN A 5 -21.32 3.60 37.00
CA ASN A 5 -20.48 3.67 35.81
C ASN A 5 -19.06 3.19 36.18
N THR A 6 -18.85 1.88 36.17
CA THR A 6 -17.53 1.29 36.42
C THR A 6 -16.62 1.58 35.23
N LYS A 7 -15.72 2.57 35.39
CA LYS A 7 -14.58 2.77 34.49
C LYS A 7 -13.71 1.50 34.50
N VAL A 8 -13.95 0.62 33.53
CA VAL A 8 -13.06 -0.52 33.26
C VAL A 8 -11.70 0.06 32.88
N LYS A 9 -10.70 -0.10 33.76
CA LYS A 9 -9.30 0.24 33.44
C LYS A 9 -8.90 -0.64 32.26
N ALA A 10 -8.69 -0.03 31.09
CA ALA A 10 -8.25 -0.73 29.90
C ALA A 10 -6.90 -1.40 30.20
N VAL A 11 -6.91 -2.75 30.27
CA VAL A 11 -5.70 -3.57 30.41
C VAL A 11 -4.83 -3.27 29.20
N THR A 12 -3.80 -2.45 29.41
CA THR A 12 -3.05 -1.79 28.33
C THR A 12 -1.90 -2.66 27.80
N GLY A 13 -1.80 -3.90 28.28
CA GLY A 13 -0.78 -4.87 27.89
C GLY A 13 -1.05 -5.56 26.54
N PRO A 14 -0.04 -6.21 25.94
CA PRO A 14 -0.26 -7.14 24.84
C PRO A 14 -1.12 -8.33 25.32
N PRO A 15 -1.98 -8.91 24.45
CA PRO A 15 -2.76 -10.09 24.79
C PRO A 15 -1.84 -11.24 25.21
N GLN A 16 -2.14 -11.90 26.33
CA GLN A 16 -1.33 -13.01 26.84
C GLN A 16 -1.19 -14.15 25.82
N ALA A 17 -2.23 -14.40 25.03
CA ALA A 17 -2.22 -15.39 23.95
C ALA A 17 -1.19 -15.07 22.86
N LEU A 18 -0.99 -13.79 22.54
CA LEU A 18 0.01 -13.36 21.56
C LEU A 18 1.43 -13.56 22.11
N VAL A 19 1.64 -13.21 23.38
CA VAL A 19 2.92 -13.40 24.07
C VAL A 19 3.27 -14.89 24.11
N SER A 20 2.33 -15.76 24.51
CA SER A 20 2.58 -17.21 24.54
C SER A 20 2.87 -17.78 23.15
N ARG A 21 2.26 -17.25 22.09
CA ARG A 21 2.55 -17.64 20.71
C ARG A 21 3.98 -17.26 20.28
N ILE A 22 4.47 -16.09 20.69
CA ILE A 22 5.86 -15.68 20.46
C ILE A 22 6.84 -16.54 21.26
N GLU A 23 6.53 -16.92 22.50
CA GLU A 23 7.36 -17.86 23.28
C GLU A 23 7.38 -19.27 22.67
N HIS A 24 6.26 -19.71 22.09
CA HIS A 24 6.20 -20.97 21.35
C HIS A 24 7.09 -20.93 20.11
N LEU A 25 7.02 -19.85 19.32
CA LEU A 25 7.95 -19.63 18.21
C LEU A 25 9.41 -19.63 18.70
N HIS A 26 9.71 -18.93 19.79
CA HIS A 26 11.05 -18.91 20.38
C HIS A 26 11.56 -20.31 20.72
N THR A 27 10.70 -21.15 21.30
CA THR A 27 11.00 -22.54 21.62
C THR A 27 11.29 -23.36 20.35
N LEU A 28 10.51 -23.17 19.28
CA LEU A 28 10.75 -23.85 18.01
C LEU A 28 12.09 -23.44 17.39
N LEU A 29 12.40 -22.14 17.36
CA LEU A 29 13.65 -21.64 16.77
C LEU A 29 14.90 -22.15 17.53
N ARG A 30 14.80 -22.37 18.84
CA ARG A 30 15.88 -22.99 19.64
C ARG A 30 16.09 -24.48 19.37
N ASN A 31 15.07 -25.16 18.86
CA ASN A 31 15.11 -26.60 18.58
C ASN A 31 15.12 -26.89 17.07
N LEU A 32 15.67 -25.98 16.25
CA LEU A 32 15.94 -26.23 14.85
C LEU A 32 17.02 -27.34 14.70
N PRO A 33 16.91 -28.21 13.68
CA PRO A 33 17.81 -29.35 13.51
C PRO A 33 19.27 -28.91 13.28
N ALA A 34 20.22 -29.78 13.64
CA ALA A 34 21.65 -29.53 13.47
C ALA A 34 22.14 -29.56 12.02
N SER A 35 21.29 -29.97 11.08
CA SER A 35 21.54 -29.84 9.64
C SER A 35 21.52 -28.38 9.17
N ILE A 36 20.88 -27.48 9.92
CA ILE A 36 20.84 -26.05 9.60
C ILE A 36 22.07 -25.36 10.19
N PRO A 37 22.85 -24.59 9.40
CA PRO A 37 24.09 -23.98 9.85
C PRO A 37 23.87 -22.98 10.98
N GLU A 38 24.79 -23.00 11.95
CA GLU A 38 24.77 -22.11 13.10
C GLU A 38 25.56 -20.82 12.80
N ASN A 39 24.87 -19.68 12.85
CA ASN A 39 25.43 -18.34 12.62
C ASN A 39 26.38 -18.25 11.40
N PRO A 40 25.89 -18.53 10.17
CA PRO A 40 26.75 -18.48 9.01
C PRO A 40 27.31 -17.05 8.80
N PRO A 41 28.57 -16.92 8.33
CA PRO A 41 29.24 -15.63 8.20
C PRO A 41 28.50 -14.66 7.27
N HIS A 42 27.87 -15.20 6.23
CA HIS A 42 27.13 -14.45 5.21
C HIS A 42 25.60 -14.56 5.37
N SER A 43 25.12 -14.48 6.61
CA SER A 43 23.69 -14.52 6.88
C SER A 43 22.96 -13.26 6.39
N LEU A 44 21.78 -13.50 5.78
CA LEU A 44 20.85 -12.48 5.30
C LEU A 44 19.94 -11.92 6.40
N TYR A 45 19.89 -12.59 7.56
CA TYR A 45 18.99 -12.20 8.65
C TYR A 45 19.46 -10.91 9.31
N LYS A 46 18.65 -9.84 9.16
CA LYS A 46 18.88 -8.51 9.72
C LYS A 46 17.61 -7.98 10.37
N PHE A 47 17.39 -8.39 11.61
CA PHE A 47 16.22 -7.98 12.38
C PHE A 47 16.48 -6.65 13.10
N ALA A 48 16.27 -5.55 12.38
CA ALA A 48 16.30 -4.20 12.92
C ALA A 48 15.12 -3.40 12.38
N LEU A 49 14.54 -2.55 13.22
CA LEU A 49 13.51 -1.62 12.78
C LEU A 49 14.14 -0.31 12.33
N ASP A 50 13.79 0.11 11.12
CA ASP A 50 14.09 1.44 10.63
C ASP A 50 13.19 2.48 11.34
N PRO A 51 13.78 3.42 12.12
CA PRO A 51 13.01 4.42 12.85
C PRO A 51 12.24 5.37 11.94
N GLU A 52 12.70 5.63 10.72
CA GLU A 52 12.00 6.51 9.76
C GLU A 52 10.72 5.84 9.28
N ARG A 53 10.79 4.55 8.91
CA ARG A 53 9.60 3.77 8.56
C ARG A 53 8.61 3.63 9.71
N VAL A 54 9.10 3.40 10.94
CA VAL A 54 8.20 3.35 12.12
C VAL A 54 7.41 4.67 12.26
N LYS A 55 8.05 5.81 11.97
CA LYS A 55 7.41 7.13 12.02
C LYS A 55 6.42 7.35 10.88
N ASP A 56 6.75 6.88 9.68
CA ASP A 56 5.97 7.15 8.46
C ASP A 56 4.77 6.20 8.29
N THR A 57 4.98 4.89 8.53
CA THR A 57 3.98 3.85 8.23
C THR A 57 3.54 3.05 9.46
N GLY A 58 4.15 3.30 10.62
CA GLY A 58 3.82 2.64 11.88
C GLY A 58 4.57 1.33 12.11
N TYR A 59 4.43 0.78 13.31
CA TYR A 59 5.17 -0.41 13.75
C TYR A 59 4.87 -1.68 12.95
N PHE A 60 3.62 -1.89 12.54
CA PHE A 60 3.24 -3.09 11.77
C PHE A 60 3.92 -3.13 10.41
N SER A 61 3.83 -2.03 9.66
CA SER A 61 4.48 -1.91 8.35
C SER A 61 6.01 -2.00 8.44
N ALA A 62 6.62 -1.39 9.47
CA ALA A 62 8.06 -1.46 9.67
C ALA A 62 8.55 -2.90 10.00
N VAL A 63 7.84 -3.62 10.87
CA VAL A 63 8.15 -5.04 11.16
C VAL A 63 7.96 -5.90 9.92
N GLY A 64 6.84 -5.76 9.22
CA GLY A 64 6.57 -6.52 8.01
C GLY A 64 7.69 -6.38 6.99
N HIS A 65 8.14 -5.15 6.74
CA HIS A 65 9.24 -4.89 5.81
C HIS A 65 10.58 -5.51 6.27
N ALA A 66 10.91 -5.41 7.56
CA ALA A 66 12.14 -6.02 8.11
C ALA A 66 12.13 -7.55 7.95
N LEU A 67 10.96 -8.18 8.15
CA LEU A 67 10.78 -9.62 7.95
C LEU A 67 10.81 -9.99 6.46
N GLU A 68 10.20 -9.20 5.57
CA GLU A 68 10.24 -9.43 4.12
C GLU A 68 11.65 -9.41 3.56
N ILE A 69 12.49 -8.48 4.03
CA ILE A 69 13.89 -8.39 3.64
C ILE A 69 14.66 -9.58 4.21
N SER A 70 14.52 -9.86 5.51
CA SER A 70 15.31 -10.91 6.18
C SER A 70 15.01 -12.30 5.64
N PHE A 71 13.75 -12.58 5.28
CA PHE A 71 13.32 -13.88 4.76
C PHE A 71 13.15 -13.91 3.24
N GLU A 72 13.49 -12.82 2.55
CA GLU A 72 13.31 -12.65 1.10
C GLU A 72 11.93 -13.11 0.60
N THR A 73 10.87 -12.78 1.35
CA THR A 73 9.53 -13.34 1.10
C THR A 73 8.95 -12.90 -0.25
N HIS A 74 9.47 -11.83 -0.83
CA HIS A 74 9.15 -11.38 -2.18
C HIS A 74 9.57 -12.41 -3.24
N LEU A 75 10.67 -13.13 -3.04
CA LEU A 75 11.10 -14.23 -3.92
C LEU A 75 10.27 -15.49 -3.66
N LEU A 76 9.99 -15.79 -2.39
CA LEU A 76 9.18 -16.95 -2.00
C LEU A 76 7.77 -16.89 -2.57
N ALA A 77 7.15 -15.70 -2.56
CA ALA A 77 5.80 -15.49 -3.11
C ALA A 77 5.74 -15.77 -4.62
N ILE A 78 6.77 -15.35 -5.38
CA ILE A 78 6.86 -15.60 -6.82
C ILE A 78 7.01 -17.10 -7.10
N GLN A 79 7.73 -17.81 -6.23
CA GLN A 79 8.01 -19.24 -6.41
C GLN A 79 6.97 -20.16 -5.73
N GLY A 80 5.98 -19.60 -5.03
CA GLY A 80 5.03 -20.36 -4.23
C GLY A 80 5.67 -21.20 -3.11
N ARG A 81 6.89 -20.84 -2.67
CA ARG A 81 7.64 -21.63 -1.68
C ARG A 81 7.25 -21.27 -0.25
N PRO A 82 7.19 -22.26 0.66
CA PRO A 82 7.00 -21.98 2.08
C PRO A 82 8.21 -21.22 2.64
N LEU A 83 7.99 -20.49 3.74
CA LEU A 83 9.08 -19.89 4.51
C LEU A 83 9.90 -21.00 5.15
N LEU A 84 11.21 -21.02 4.91
CA LEU A 84 12.15 -21.98 5.52
C LEU A 84 13.26 -21.21 6.24
N PHE A 85 13.68 -21.72 7.39
CA PHE A 85 14.81 -21.20 8.13
C PHE A 85 16.10 -21.81 7.57
N VAL A 86 16.99 -20.96 7.08
CA VAL A 86 18.26 -21.36 6.44
C VAL A 86 19.44 -21.33 7.41
N GLU A 87 19.23 -20.82 8.63
CA GLU A 87 20.23 -20.71 9.66
C GLU A 87 19.60 -20.77 11.05
N ARG A 88 20.42 -21.08 12.05
CA ARG A 88 20.07 -21.02 13.48
C ARG A 88 21.08 -20.15 14.24
N GLY A 89 20.73 -19.76 15.47
CA GLY A 89 21.63 -19.06 16.39
C GLY A 89 21.14 -17.69 16.84
N GLU A 90 22.07 -16.78 17.14
CA GLU A 90 21.81 -15.53 17.85
C GLU A 90 20.92 -14.56 17.06
N ARG A 91 20.97 -14.61 15.73
CA ARG A 91 20.13 -13.73 14.90
C ARG A 91 18.64 -14.03 15.08
N LEU A 92 18.27 -15.30 15.28
CA LEU A 92 16.88 -15.66 15.59
C LEU A 92 16.45 -15.21 16.99
N GLU A 93 17.38 -15.08 17.94
CA GLU A 93 17.11 -14.45 19.24
C GLU A 93 16.83 -12.95 19.09
N LEU A 94 17.50 -12.27 18.15
CA LEU A 94 17.21 -10.87 17.81
C LEU A 94 15.82 -10.71 17.20
N LEU A 95 15.37 -11.64 16.35
CA LEU A 95 13.99 -11.67 15.83
C LEU A 95 12.98 -11.72 16.98
N ILE A 96 13.15 -12.64 17.94
CA ILE A 96 12.25 -12.77 19.09
C ILE A 96 12.25 -11.50 19.96
N LYS A 97 13.44 -10.93 20.23
CA LYS A 97 13.57 -9.65 20.96
C LYS A 97 12.86 -8.51 20.25
N MET A 98 13.01 -8.40 18.93
CA MET A 98 12.33 -7.41 18.11
C MET A 98 10.81 -7.57 18.21
N LEU A 99 10.27 -8.77 17.99
CA LEU A 99 8.83 -9.03 18.07
C LEU A 99 8.26 -8.67 19.46
N LYS A 100 8.90 -9.13 20.55
CA LYS A 100 8.47 -8.80 21.93
C LYS A 100 8.50 -7.30 22.24
N SER A 101 9.46 -6.57 21.68
CA SER A 101 9.56 -5.11 21.83
C SER A 101 8.43 -4.39 21.11
N VAL A 102 8.11 -4.84 19.88
CA VAL A 102 7.16 -4.14 19.02
C VAL A 102 5.71 -4.37 19.42
N ILE A 103 5.33 -5.57 19.86
CA ILE A 103 3.94 -5.84 20.30
C ILE A 103 3.49 -4.92 21.43
N LYS A 104 4.43 -4.46 22.28
CA LYS A 104 4.15 -3.52 23.37
C LYS A 104 3.77 -2.14 22.86
N LYS A 105 4.22 -1.77 21.65
CA LYS A 105 4.04 -0.46 21.03
C LYS A 105 2.95 -0.44 19.93
N MET A 106 2.48 -1.61 19.51
CA MET A 106 1.43 -1.76 18.51
C MET A 106 0.03 -1.55 19.08
N THR A 107 -0.90 -1.11 18.22
CA THR A 107 -2.33 -1.06 18.52
C THR A 107 -2.94 -2.47 18.59
N PRO A 108 -4.11 -2.68 19.23
CA PRO A 108 -4.76 -3.99 19.26
C PRO A 108 -5.03 -4.58 17.87
N SER A 109 -5.44 -3.76 16.90
CA SER A 109 -5.69 -4.20 15.52
C SER A 109 -4.39 -4.68 14.86
N ASP A 110 -3.31 -3.92 14.98
CA ASP A 110 -2.00 -4.27 14.41
C ASP A 110 -1.45 -5.58 15.00
N ARG A 111 -1.72 -5.84 16.29
CA ARG A 111 -1.31 -7.07 16.98
C ARG A 111 -1.97 -8.30 16.36
N THR A 112 -3.28 -8.23 16.06
CA THR A 112 -4.01 -9.31 15.38
C THR A 112 -3.46 -9.53 13.98
N CYS A 113 -3.27 -8.46 13.21
CA CYS A 113 -2.68 -8.55 11.87
C CYS A 113 -1.25 -9.12 11.89
N LEU A 114 -0.43 -8.75 12.88
CA LEU A 114 0.92 -9.31 13.06
C LEU A 114 0.86 -10.81 13.36
N GLN A 115 -0.08 -11.23 14.20
CA GLN A 115 -0.25 -12.63 14.54
C GLN A 115 -0.55 -13.46 13.29
N GLU A 116 -1.59 -13.07 12.55
CA GLU A 116 -2.08 -13.78 11.37
C GLU A 116 -1.09 -13.73 10.21
N ALA A 117 -0.52 -12.56 9.92
CA ALA A 117 0.34 -12.40 8.74
C ALA A 117 1.76 -12.96 8.94
N TRP A 118 2.30 -12.88 10.16
CA TRP A 118 3.72 -13.17 10.40
C TRP A 118 3.95 -14.26 11.44
N ILE A 119 3.36 -14.19 12.63
CA ILE A 119 3.71 -15.12 13.71
C ILE A 119 3.33 -16.55 13.35
N GLU A 120 2.10 -16.76 12.84
CA GLU A 120 1.68 -18.10 12.40
C GLU A 120 2.53 -18.59 11.24
N ARG A 121 2.87 -17.73 10.28
CA ARG A 121 3.73 -18.07 9.14
C ARG A 121 5.15 -18.46 9.57
N LEU A 122 5.72 -17.76 10.55
CA LEU A 122 7.04 -18.08 11.12
C LEU A 122 7.00 -19.40 11.89
N ILE A 123 5.91 -19.69 12.61
CA ILE A 123 5.73 -20.97 13.32
C ILE A 123 5.65 -22.12 12.30
N THR A 124 4.81 -21.99 11.28
CA THR A 124 4.74 -22.98 10.19
C THR A 124 6.10 -23.16 9.52
N GLY A 125 6.81 -22.07 9.26
CA GLY A 125 8.14 -22.14 8.66
C GLY A 125 9.18 -22.85 9.54
N ALA A 126 9.13 -22.63 10.86
CA ALA A 126 10.02 -23.31 11.80
C ALA A 126 9.73 -24.81 11.85
N THR A 127 8.45 -25.19 11.92
CA THR A 127 8.02 -26.59 11.86
C THR A 127 8.43 -27.27 10.55
N ASN A 128 8.23 -26.60 9.40
CA ASN A 128 8.63 -27.10 8.09
C ASN A 128 10.16 -27.22 7.95
N SER A 129 10.92 -26.45 8.73
CA SER A 129 12.37 -26.53 8.81
C SER A 129 12.84 -27.63 9.78
N GLY A 130 11.94 -28.48 10.27
CA GLY A 130 12.24 -29.61 11.13
C GLY A 130 12.35 -29.28 12.62
N ALA A 131 11.91 -28.09 13.06
CA ALA A 131 11.88 -27.78 14.49
C ALA A 131 10.93 -28.73 15.22
N GLN A 132 11.44 -29.41 16.25
CA GLN A 132 10.65 -30.27 17.12
C GLN A 132 10.69 -29.77 18.55
N ILE A 133 9.53 -29.59 19.18
CA ILE A 133 9.48 -29.32 20.61
C ILE A 133 9.76 -30.65 21.31
N PRO A 134 10.81 -30.75 22.14
CA PRO A 134 11.05 -31.96 22.90
C PRO A 134 9.79 -32.23 23.74
N SER A 135 9.07 -33.29 23.40
CA SER A 135 7.96 -33.74 24.23
C SER A 135 8.56 -34.00 25.59
N LYS A 136 8.07 -33.30 26.62
CA LYS A 136 8.52 -33.58 27.99
C LYS A 136 8.24 -35.05 28.21
N LYS A 137 9.27 -35.90 28.19
CA LYS A 137 9.17 -37.29 28.63
C LYS A 137 8.53 -37.20 30.01
N ARG A 138 7.26 -37.60 30.10
CA ARG A 138 6.58 -37.75 31.38
C ARG A 138 7.54 -38.61 32.20
N LYS A 139 8.12 -38.05 33.27
CA LYS A 139 8.82 -38.85 34.26
C LYS A 139 7.81 -39.93 34.63
N ASN A 140 8.13 -41.19 34.32
CA ASN A 140 7.34 -42.32 34.76
C ASN A 140 7.09 -42.11 36.26
N PRO A 141 5.84 -42.22 36.74
CA PRO A 141 5.60 -42.18 38.17
C PRO A 141 6.53 -43.20 38.84
N PRO A 142 7.13 -42.85 40.00
CA PRO A 142 8.02 -43.75 40.72
C PRO A 142 7.30 -45.09 40.90
N ALA A 143 8.02 -46.17 40.61
CA ALA A 143 7.54 -47.53 40.82
C ALA A 143 7.01 -47.62 42.26
N ILE A 144 5.68 -47.71 42.39
CA ILE A 144 5.04 -48.10 43.63
C ILE A 144 5.43 -49.56 43.80
N THR A 145 6.38 -49.82 44.70
CA THR A 145 6.62 -51.13 45.25
C THR A 145 5.32 -51.57 45.93
N ASN A 146 4.75 -52.66 45.44
CA ASN A 146 3.64 -53.35 46.07
C ASN A 146 4.03 -53.71 47.50
N ASP A 147 3.27 -53.22 48.47
CA ASP A 147 3.14 -53.83 49.78
C ASP A 147 1.63 -53.99 50.05
N ASP A 148 1.31 -55.11 50.67
CA ASP A 148 0.06 -55.86 50.57
C ASP A 148 -1.20 -55.24 51.22
N ASN A 149 -2.35 -55.77 50.75
CA ASN A 149 -3.70 -55.78 51.35
C ASN A 149 -4.58 -54.53 51.22
N ASP A 150 -5.55 -54.56 50.28
CA ASP A 150 -6.99 -54.56 50.61
C ASP A 150 -7.92 -54.57 49.36
N PRO A 151 -9.21 -54.98 49.50
CA PRO A 151 -10.01 -55.52 48.40
C PRO A 151 -10.83 -54.50 47.59
N MET A 152 -10.77 -54.70 46.26
CA MET A 152 -11.78 -54.52 45.20
C MET A 152 -13.05 -53.67 45.46
N PRO A 153 -13.38 -52.77 44.51
CA PRO A 153 -14.76 -52.66 44.00
C PRO A 153 -14.86 -52.64 42.46
N PRO A 154 -16.07 -52.82 41.88
CA PRO A 154 -16.26 -53.57 40.65
C PRO A 154 -16.20 -52.75 39.35
N ALA A 155 -15.90 -53.52 38.30
CA ALA A 155 -15.76 -53.18 36.89
C ALA A 155 -16.83 -52.26 36.28
N LYS A 156 -16.39 -51.29 35.47
CA LYS A 156 -17.19 -50.69 34.40
C LYS A 156 -16.50 -50.86 33.04
N LYS A 157 -17.00 -51.86 32.34
CA LYS A 157 -17.18 -52.05 30.88
C LYS A 157 -16.32 -51.21 29.93
N SER A 158 -15.42 -51.93 29.25
CA SER A 158 -14.69 -51.58 28.04
C SER A 158 -15.62 -51.36 26.83
N CYS A 159 -15.38 -50.28 26.07
CA CYS A 159 -15.79 -50.18 24.67
C CYS A 159 -14.58 -50.48 23.77
N PRO A 160 -14.74 -51.29 22.70
CA PRO A 160 -13.66 -51.60 21.76
C PRO A 160 -13.48 -50.51 20.67
N PRO A 161 -12.32 -50.46 20.00
CA PRO A 161 -12.03 -49.48 18.94
C PRO A 161 -12.52 -49.98 17.57
N PRO A 162 -12.97 -49.09 16.67
CA PRO A 162 -13.17 -49.45 15.27
C PRO A 162 -11.86 -49.29 14.48
N HIS A 163 -11.33 -50.43 14.02
CA HIS A 163 -10.52 -50.52 12.81
C HIS A 163 -11.46 -50.59 11.60
N THR A 164 -11.28 -49.70 10.62
CA THR A 164 -11.56 -50.05 9.22
C THR A 164 -10.65 -49.25 8.30
N VAL A 165 -9.76 -49.99 7.67
CA VAL A 165 -8.92 -49.62 6.54
C VAL A 165 -9.84 -49.51 5.31
N ILE A 166 -9.72 -48.42 4.55
CA ILE A 166 -10.24 -48.33 3.18
C ILE A 166 -9.02 -48.20 2.27
N VAL A 167 -8.69 -49.30 1.61
CA VAL A 167 -7.86 -49.35 0.40
C VAL A 167 -8.80 -49.06 -0.77
N LEU A 168 -8.45 -48.08 -1.58
CA LEU A 168 -8.95 -47.94 -2.95
C LEU A 168 -7.75 -48.03 -3.86
N ASP A 169 -7.55 -49.24 -4.40
CA ASP A 169 -6.86 -49.46 -5.66
C ASP A 169 -7.74 -48.93 -6.78
N ASP A 170 -7.16 -48.16 -7.69
CA ASP A 170 -7.68 -47.98 -9.04
C ASP A 170 -6.45 -47.84 -9.97
N ASP A 171 -5.98 -49.02 -10.41
CA ASP A 171 -5.15 -49.20 -11.58
C ASP A 171 -6.07 -49.13 -12.81
N ASP A 172 -5.87 -48.16 -13.70
CA ASP A 172 -6.13 -48.44 -15.11
C ASP A 172 -5.09 -47.78 -16.01
N ALA A 173 -4.48 -48.65 -16.80
CA ALA A 173 -3.35 -48.42 -17.65
C ALA A 173 -3.82 -48.04 -19.06
N ALA A 174 -3.33 -46.93 -19.59
CA ALA A 174 -3.33 -46.69 -21.02
C ALA A 174 -1.98 -46.11 -21.44
N ALA A 175 -1.16 -47.01 -21.97
CA ALA A 175 0.09 -46.72 -22.65
C ALA A 175 -0.12 -45.78 -23.84
N SER A 176 0.78 -44.80 -24.00
CA SER A 176 1.22 -44.40 -25.34
C SER A 176 2.65 -43.90 -25.27
N GLU A 177 3.50 -44.70 -25.91
CA GLU A 177 4.86 -44.38 -26.29
C GLU A 177 4.86 -43.24 -27.32
N ALA A 178 5.76 -42.28 -27.16
CA ALA A 178 6.31 -41.55 -28.30
C ALA A 178 7.69 -41.02 -27.92
N ALA A 179 8.70 -41.74 -28.38
CA ALA A 179 10.08 -41.29 -28.45
C ALA A 179 10.16 -40.01 -29.28
N THR A 180 10.92 -39.01 -28.81
CA THR A 180 11.61 -38.09 -29.71
C THR A 180 12.93 -37.68 -29.11
N SER A 181 13.96 -37.95 -29.88
CA SER A 181 15.37 -37.82 -29.62
C SER A 181 15.91 -36.41 -29.88
N SER A 182 17.11 -36.16 -29.34
CA SER A 182 18.14 -35.23 -29.83
C SER A 182 18.12 -33.78 -29.31
N PRO A 183 19.28 -33.07 -29.36
CA PRO A 183 20.61 -33.51 -28.95
C PRO A 183 21.31 -32.50 -28.02
N SER A 184 22.32 -33.03 -27.33
CA SER A 184 23.30 -32.35 -26.50
C SER A 184 24.10 -31.28 -27.26
N ARG A 185 24.18 -30.09 -26.68
CA ARG A 185 24.97 -28.95 -27.16
C ARG A 185 26.29 -28.88 -26.39
N PRO A 186 27.45 -28.81 -27.05
CA PRO A 186 28.74 -28.83 -26.37
C PRO A 186 29.15 -27.43 -25.88
N THR A 187 29.73 -27.44 -24.69
CA THR A 187 30.51 -26.39 -24.03
C THR A 187 31.82 -26.15 -24.80
N PRO A 188 32.26 -24.89 -25.00
CA PRO A 188 33.65 -24.62 -25.36
C PRO A 188 34.46 -24.23 -24.11
N THR A 189 35.49 -25.02 -23.84
CA THR A 189 36.66 -24.69 -23.03
C THR A 189 37.55 -23.68 -23.77
N PRO A 190 38.26 -22.77 -23.08
CA PRO A 190 39.20 -21.84 -23.69
C PRO A 190 40.60 -22.45 -23.74
N ALA A 191 41.30 -22.27 -24.86
CA ALA A 191 42.72 -22.53 -24.94
C ALA A 191 43.43 -21.45 -25.76
N THR A 192 44.70 -21.26 -25.38
CA THR A 192 45.81 -20.79 -26.22
C THR A 192 46.19 -19.31 -26.09
N GLN A 193 47.15 -19.10 -25.18
CA GLN A 193 48.50 -18.61 -25.43
C GLN A 193 48.70 -17.60 -26.57
N SER A 194 49.27 -16.45 -26.22
CA SER A 194 50.16 -15.69 -27.11
C SER A 194 51.21 -14.98 -26.26
N GLU A 195 52.45 -15.45 -26.40
CA GLU A 195 53.67 -14.81 -25.90
C GLU A 195 54.20 -13.76 -26.89
N SER A 196 54.80 -12.71 -26.32
CA SER A 196 55.97 -11.96 -26.80
C SER A 196 55.86 -10.95 -27.97
N SER A 197 56.09 -9.68 -27.63
CA SER A 197 57.19 -8.82 -28.14
C SER A 197 57.01 -7.41 -27.52
N ALA A 198 57.82 -7.02 -26.53
CA ALA A 198 59.13 -6.37 -26.64
C ALA A 198 59.10 -4.93 -27.19
N GLY A 199 59.25 -3.93 -26.30
CA GLY A 199 59.60 -2.54 -26.59
C GLY A 199 59.54 -1.63 -25.34
N PRO A 200 60.47 -0.66 -25.12
CA PRO A 200 60.97 -0.34 -23.78
C PRO A 200 60.64 1.08 -23.21
N ALA A 201 60.66 1.17 -21.85
CA ALA A 201 60.95 2.31 -20.96
C ALA A 201 60.00 3.55 -20.94
N PRO A 202 60.01 4.44 -19.91
CA PRO A 202 60.82 4.49 -18.68
C PRO A 202 60.01 4.60 -17.35
N GLY A 203 60.72 4.42 -16.24
CA GLY A 203 60.19 4.20 -14.90
C GLY A 203 59.55 5.39 -14.15
N HIS A 204 58.65 5.01 -13.24
CA HIS A 204 58.35 5.74 -12.01
C HIS A 204 58.05 4.73 -10.90
N THR A 205 59.06 4.43 -10.08
CA THR A 205 58.92 3.78 -8.79
C THR A 205 58.22 4.73 -7.81
N LYS A 206 56.90 4.60 -7.66
CA LYS A 206 56.18 5.10 -6.48
C LYS A 206 55.97 3.95 -5.52
N VAL A 207 56.79 3.95 -4.48
CA VAL A 207 56.62 3.14 -3.27
C VAL A 207 55.28 3.53 -2.63
N VAL A 208 54.26 2.67 -2.80
CA VAL A 208 53.01 2.78 -2.05
C VAL A 208 53.27 2.26 -0.65
N GLY A 209 53.62 3.18 0.26
CA GLY A 209 53.68 2.90 1.69
C GLY A 209 52.29 2.54 2.19
N ASN A 210 52.16 1.36 2.81
CA ASN A 210 50.97 0.97 3.54
C ASN A 210 50.56 2.09 4.51
N PRO A 211 49.30 2.58 4.49
CA PRO A 211 48.84 3.57 5.45
C PRO A 211 48.81 2.91 6.84
N ARG A 212 49.85 3.16 7.65
CA ARG A 212 49.82 2.85 9.08
C ARG A 212 48.70 3.69 9.69
N GLN A 213 47.62 3.05 10.13
CA GLN A 213 46.62 3.68 10.99
C GLN A 213 47.34 4.26 12.20
N SER A 214 47.48 5.58 12.26
CA SER A 214 47.93 6.28 13.45
C SER A 214 46.88 6.06 14.53
N THR A 215 47.23 5.32 15.57
CA THR A 215 46.37 5.12 16.73
C THR A 215 46.06 6.47 17.36
N LEU A 216 44.81 6.65 17.81
CA LEU A 216 44.22 7.90 18.30
C LEU A 216 45.01 8.58 19.45
N HIS A 217 46.02 7.89 20.01
CA HIS A 217 46.95 8.39 21.02
C HIS A 217 47.91 9.47 20.50
N GLY A 218 48.10 9.61 19.18
CA GLY A 218 48.95 10.65 18.59
C GLY A 218 48.40 12.08 18.71
N PHE A 219 47.12 12.25 19.03
CA PHE A 219 46.47 13.58 19.12
C PHE A 219 46.60 14.26 20.49
N GLY A 220 47.48 13.78 21.38
CA GLY A 220 47.71 14.42 22.68
C GLY A 220 46.53 14.31 23.66
N TRP A 221 45.62 13.35 23.46
CA TRP A 221 44.53 13.06 24.39
C TRP A 221 45.14 12.43 25.64
N LYS A 222 45.44 13.26 26.64
CA LYS A 222 45.81 12.81 27.99
C LYS A 222 44.71 11.85 28.47
N LYS A 223 45.10 10.70 29.01
CA LYS A 223 44.14 9.79 29.66
C LYS A 223 43.48 10.57 30.80
N GLY A 224 42.26 11.06 30.55
CA GLY A 224 41.47 11.71 31.56
C GLY A 224 41.29 10.77 32.74
N THR A 225 41.34 11.33 33.94
CA THR A 225 41.11 10.58 35.18
C THR A 225 39.72 9.94 35.14
N GLN A 226 39.54 8.79 35.79
CA GLN A 226 38.24 8.10 35.78
C GLN A 226 37.10 9.00 36.28
N GLU A 227 37.40 9.93 37.20
CA GLU A 227 36.46 10.94 37.67
C GLU A 227 36.09 11.95 36.58
N ASP A 228 37.03 12.44 35.79
CA ASP A 228 36.76 13.39 34.69
C ASP A 228 35.88 12.76 33.62
N THR A 229 36.11 11.49 33.30
CA THR A 229 35.24 10.77 32.35
C THR A 229 33.82 10.62 32.89
N ARG A 230 33.64 10.30 34.18
CA ARG A 230 32.31 10.22 34.81
C ARG A 230 31.61 11.58 34.83
N ALA A 231 32.32 12.65 35.19
CA ALA A 231 31.79 14.01 35.21
C ALA A 231 31.38 14.48 33.80
N TYR A 232 32.19 14.19 32.78
CA TYR A 232 31.88 14.50 31.38
C TYR A 232 30.60 13.78 30.92
N TRP A 233 30.48 12.47 31.18
CA TRP A 233 29.30 11.71 30.79
C TRP A 233 28.04 12.13 31.57
N ALA A 234 28.17 12.52 32.84
CA ALA A 234 27.07 13.08 33.62
C ALA A 234 26.55 14.39 33.01
N LYS A 235 27.46 15.33 32.69
CA LYS A 235 27.14 16.61 32.05
C LYS A 235 26.57 16.44 30.63
N ALA A 236 27.11 15.48 29.87
CA ALA A 236 26.58 15.13 28.55
C ALA A 236 25.17 14.52 28.62
N LYS A 237 24.87 13.75 29.68
CA LYS A 237 23.54 13.18 29.90
C LYS A 237 22.52 14.25 30.29
N GLU A 238 22.90 15.18 31.17
CA GLU A 238 22.06 16.30 31.61
C GLU A 238 21.74 17.28 30.46
N THR A 239 22.75 17.71 29.71
CA THR A 239 22.53 18.53 28.50
C THR A 239 21.73 17.79 27.42
N GLY A 240 21.85 16.45 27.37
CA GLY A 240 21.04 15.60 26.51
C GLY A 240 19.57 15.54 26.91
N THR A 241 19.26 15.52 28.21
CA THR A 241 17.88 15.56 28.71
C THR A 241 17.23 16.92 28.48
N GLU A 242 17.94 18.01 28.78
CA GLU A 242 17.45 19.37 28.54
C GLU A 242 17.12 19.61 27.05
N ARG A 243 17.98 19.17 26.13
CA ARG A 243 17.71 19.28 24.69
C ARG A 243 16.48 18.48 24.26
N ARG A 244 16.25 17.30 24.84
CA ARG A 244 15.07 16.48 24.51
C ARG A 244 13.80 17.13 25.03
N GLU A 245 13.83 17.70 26.22
CA GLU A 245 12.70 18.44 26.80
C GLU A 245 12.37 19.69 25.99
N ALA A 246 13.38 20.47 25.60
CA ALA A 246 13.21 21.65 24.73
C ALA A 246 12.60 21.29 23.36
N ILE A 247 13.00 20.17 22.76
CA ILE A 247 12.43 19.69 21.48
C ILE A 247 10.96 19.27 21.66
N LEU A 248 10.63 18.59 22.77
CA LEU A 248 9.25 18.18 23.06
C LEU A 248 8.36 19.40 23.31
N GLU A 249 8.85 20.40 24.02
CA GLU A 249 8.13 21.64 24.30
C GLU A 249 7.88 22.46 23.02
N ASP A 250 8.89 22.63 22.16
CA ASP A 250 8.71 23.32 20.87
C ASP A 250 7.73 22.57 19.96
N LYS A 251 7.78 21.23 19.96
CA LYS A 251 6.81 20.42 19.20
C LYS A 251 5.39 20.63 19.72
N LYS A 252 5.18 20.62 21.03
CA LYS A 252 3.87 20.86 21.66
C LYS A 252 3.34 22.25 21.31
N ARG A 253 4.21 23.27 21.37
CA ARG A 253 3.89 24.66 20.97
C ARG A 253 3.47 24.75 19.51
N ARG A 254 4.15 24.06 18.59
CA ARG A 254 3.77 24.03 17.16
C ARG A 254 2.42 23.36 16.93
N GLU A 255 2.14 22.26 17.63
CA GLU A 255 0.85 21.56 17.55
C GLU A 255 -0.31 22.42 18.11
N GLU A 256 -0.10 23.14 19.20
CA GLU A 256 -1.07 24.08 19.77
C GLU A 256 -1.35 25.25 18.81
N ASN A 257 -0.30 25.87 18.26
CA ASN A 257 -0.43 26.93 17.26
C ASN A 257 -1.14 26.46 15.98
N GLN A 258 -0.92 25.21 15.56
CA GLN A 258 -1.59 24.65 14.39
C GLN A 258 -3.08 24.44 14.65
N LYS A 259 -3.44 23.92 15.84
CA LYS A 259 -4.84 23.76 16.26
C LYS A 259 -5.56 25.11 16.36
N GLU A 260 -4.88 26.15 16.86
CA GLU A 260 -5.44 27.50 16.92
C GLU A 260 -5.71 28.07 15.52
N ARG A 261 -4.73 27.99 14.61
CA ARG A 261 -4.91 28.41 13.20
C ARG A 261 -6.07 27.66 12.52
N GLU A 262 -6.24 26.38 12.81
CA GLU A 262 -7.34 25.60 12.27
C GLU A 262 -8.70 26.08 12.81
N ARG A 263 -8.80 26.36 14.12
CA ARG A 263 -9.99 26.96 14.73
C ARG A 263 -10.31 28.33 14.10
N ASP A 264 -9.31 29.15 13.82
CA ASP A 264 -9.49 30.46 13.19
C ASP A 264 -9.99 30.35 11.75
N LEU A 265 -9.40 29.45 10.97
CA LEU A 265 -9.87 29.17 9.61
C LEU A 265 -11.31 28.63 9.61
N ALA A 266 -11.68 27.81 10.60
CA ALA A 266 -13.05 27.34 10.77
C ALA A 266 -14.01 28.49 11.11
N ARG A 267 -13.62 29.39 12.02
CA ARG A 267 -14.38 30.61 12.36
C ARG A 267 -14.60 31.50 11.12
N LEU A 268 -13.54 31.75 10.34
CA LEU A 268 -13.59 32.52 9.09
C LEU A 268 -14.51 31.89 8.03
N ARG A 269 -14.44 30.56 7.87
CA ARG A 269 -15.34 29.84 6.94
C ARG A 269 -16.80 29.97 7.36
N GLN A 270 -17.08 29.87 8.65
CA GLN A 270 -18.44 30.01 9.17
C GLN A 270 -18.96 31.44 9.01
N GLN A 271 -18.14 32.46 9.27
CA GLN A 271 -18.48 33.86 9.02
C GLN A 271 -18.81 34.10 7.54
N ARG A 272 -17.94 33.69 6.61
CA ARG A 272 -18.20 33.82 5.17
C ARG A 272 -19.47 33.10 4.73
N CYS A 273 -19.77 31.94 5.32
CA CYS A 273 -21.00 31.21 5.02
C CYS A 273 -22.24 31.97 5.50
N ARG A 274 -22.19 32.58 6.70
CA ARG A 274 -23.29 33.42 7.23
C ARG A 274 -23.48 34.69 6.41
N GLU A 275 -22.40 35.37 6.05
CA GLU A 275 -22.43 36.56 5.19
C GLU A 275 -23.02 36.25 3.82
N ARG A 276 -22.60 35.13 3.20
CA ARG A 276 -23.15 34.70 1.92
C ARG A 276 -24.64 34.38 2.01
N LYS A 277 -25.08 33.67 3.05
CA LYS A 277 -26.52 33.41 3.27
C LYS A 277 -27.31 34.69 3.51
N LYS A 278 -26.72 35.68 4.20
CA LYS A 278 -27.35 36.98 4.42
C LYS A 278 -27.49 37.74 3.10
N ALA A 279 -26.44 37.78 2.28
CA ALA A 279 -26.47 38.39 0.95
C ALA A 279 -27.49 37.71 0.01
N GLU A 280 -27.54 36.37 -0.01
CA GLU A 280 -28.54 35.61 -0.78
C GLU A 280 -29.97 35.96 -0.33
N LYS A 281 -30.21 36.10 0.98
CA LYS A 281 -31.52 36.51 1.52
C LYS A 281 -31.87 37.96 1.17
N GLU A 282 -30.92 38.88 1.25
CA GLU A 282 -31.11 40.28 0.84
C GLU A 282 -31.40 40.39 -0.66
N GLU A 283 -30.75 39.57 -1.51
CA GLU A 283 -31.05 39.47 -2.94
C GLU A 283 -32.46 38.89 -3.21
N GLU A 284 -32.86 37.85 -2.47
CA GLU A 284 -34.21 37.27 -2.54
C GLU A 284 -35.28 38.30 -2.13
N GLU A 285 -35.09 39.00 -1.01
CA GLU A 285 -36.01 40.06 -0.54
C GLU A 285 -36.06 41.25 -1.52
N ALA A 286 -34.93 41.66 -2.11
CA ALA A 286 -34.90 42.69 -3.14
C ALA A 286 -35.63 42.26 -4.43
N SER A 287 -35.51 40.99 -4.83
CA SER A 287 -36.17 40.43 -6.02
C SER A 287 -37.67 40.17 -5.83
N SER A 288 -38.12 39.98 -4.58
CA SER A 288 -39.52 39.71 -4.20
C SER A 288 -40.44 40.94 -4.29
N SER A 289 -39.88 42.16 -4.31
CA SER A 289 -40.66 43.41 -4.32
C SER A 289 -41.32 43.77 -5.67
N LYS A 290 -41.20 42.94 -6.71
CA LYS A 290 -41.88 43.13 -8.00
C LYS A 290 -42.39 41.82 -8.59
N LYS A 291 -43.59 41.38 -8.19
CA LYS A 291 -44.73 41.10 -9.11
C LYS A 291 -46.00 40.63 -8.39
N PRO A 292 -47.17 40.82 -9.02
CA PRO A 292 -48.46 40.83 -8.34
C PRO A 292 -49.24 39.50 -8.49
N ASP A 293 -50.24 39.36 -7.60
CA ASP A 293 -51.61 38.88 -7.83
C ASP A 293 -51.89 37.39 -8.11
N VAL A 294 -52.53 36.78 -7.09
CA VAL A 294 -53.67 35.82 -7.05
C VAL A 294 -53.65 34.51 -7.88
N ASN A 295 -52.74 34.29 -8.82
CA ASN A 295 -52.72 33.04 -9.60
C ASN A 295 -51.98 31.86 -8.93
N THR A 296 -51.50 32.05 -7.68
CA THR A 296 -50.76 31.04 -6.90
C THR A 296 -51.65 30.01 -6.21
N VAL A 297 -52.97 30.21 -6.17
CA VAL A 297 -53.93 29.27 -5.55
C VAL A 297 -54.36 28.16 -6.53
N LEU A 298 -54.15 28.31 -7.85
CA LEU A 298 -54.56 27.29 -8.84
C LEU A 298 -53.46 26.29 -9.25
N MET A 299 -52.20 26.47 -8.84
CA MET A 299 -51.07 25.65 -9.30
C MET A 299 -50.62 24.54 -8.33
N GLN A 300 -51.27 24.42 -7.17
CA GLN A 300 -51.00 23.36 -6.18
C GLN A 300 -51.58 21.99 -6.59
N GLY A 301 -52.32 21.90 -7.69
CA GLY A 301 -52.89 20.65 -8.22
C GLY A 301 -51.95 19.77 -9.05
N ALA A 302 -50.72 20.23 -9.35
CA ALA A 302 -49.79 19.52 -10.24
C ALA A 302 -48.69 18.71 -9.51
N ASP A 303 -48.54 18.87 -8.19
CA ASP A 303 -47.45 18.24 -7.42
C ASP A 303 -47.69 16.76 -7.04
N ALA A 304 -48.87 16.20 -7.36
CA ALA A 304 -49.21 14.81 -7.02
C ALA A 304 -48.73 13.75 -8.05
N LEU A 305 -48.11 14.14 -9.17
CA LEU A 305 -47.64 13.22 -10.22
C LEU A 305 -46.11 13.07 -10.33
N ALA A 306 -45.33 13.73 -9.48
CA ALA A 306 -43.87 13.73 -9.52
C ALA A 306 -43.20 12.59 -8.71
N HIS A 307 -43.86 11.44 -8.54
CA HIS A 307 -43.26 10.21 -7.98
C HIS A 307 -43.00 9.15 -9.06
N THR A 308 -42.64 9.59 -10.26
CA THR A 308 -42.06 8.73 -11.28
C THR A 308 -40.56 8.60 -11.02
N SER A 309 -40.16 7.40 -10.58
CA SER A 309 -38.83 6.80 -10.73
C SER A 309 -37.66 7.79 -10.82
N ALA A 310 -36.98 8.03 -9.69
CA ALA A 310 -35.74 8.80 -9.62
C ALA A 310 -34.78 8.34 -10.72
N ILE A 311 -34.69 9.14 -11.79
CA ILE A 311 -33.77 8.90 -12.90
C ILE A 311 -32.35 8.90 -12.30
N PRO A 312 -31.52 7.89 -12.58
CA PRO A 312 -30.17 7.80 -12.03
C PRO A 312 -29.38 9.10 -12.28
N ASP A 313 -28.51 9.48 -11.34
CA ASP A 313 -27.66 10.67 -11.47
C ASP A 313 -26.95 10.65 -12.84
N VAL A 314 -26.98 11.78 -13.54
CA VAL A 314 -26.42 11.96 -14.88
C VAL A 314 -24.94 11.62 -14.93
N ALA A 315 -24.23 11.83 -13.81
CA ALA A 315 -22.85 11.41 -13.66
C ALA A 315 -22.70 9.88 -13.77
N ASP A 316 -23.66 9.11 -13.26
CA ASP A 316 -23.69 7.65 -13.32
C ASP A 316 -24.13 7.15 -14.69
N ILE A 317 -25.13 7.78 -15.31
CA ILE A 317 -25.57 7.46 -16.69
C ILE A 317 -24.44 7.69 -17.70
N SER A 318 -23.61 8.72 -17.48
CA SER A 318 -22.48 9.05 -18.37
C SER A 318 -21.38 7.97 -18.42
N ARG A 319 -21.38 7.01 -17.48
CA ARG A 319 -20.42 5.89 -17.49
C ARG A 319 -21.16 4.63 -17.94
N GLN A 320 -21.05 4.34 -19.23
CA GLN A 320 -21.69 3.20 -19.94
C GLN A 320 -21.19 1.79 -19.52
N THR A 321 -20.78 1.62 -18.26
CA THR A 321 -20.31 0.34 -17.70
C THR A 321 -20.91 0.10 -16.32
N THR A 322 -22.23 -0.02 -16.24
CA THR A 322 -22.89 -0.86 -15.23
C THR A 322 -22.68 -2.32 -15.58
N GLN A 323 -21.41 -2.74 -15.69
CA GLN A 323 -21.06 -4.14 -15.78
C GLN A 323 -21.58 -4.85 -14.51
N PRO A 324 -22.26 -6.01 -14.63
CA PRO A 324 -22.91 -6.67 -13.51
C PRO A 324 -21.94 -7.01 -12.36
N TRP A 325 -20.65 -7.26 -12.67
CA TRP A 325 -19.61 -7.49 -11.67
C TRP A 325 -19.37 -6.30 -10.72
N ARG A 326 -19.76 -5.07 -11.10
CA ARG A 326 -19.66 -3.88 -10.23
C ARG A 326 -20.78 -3.80 -9.20
N LYS A 327 -21.95 -4.40 -9.48
CA LYS A 327 -23.06 -4.47 -8.52
C LYS A 327 -22.82 -5.50 -7.41
N GLN A 328 -22.03 -6.55 -7.69
CA GLN A 328 -21.68 -7.61 -6.73
C GLN A 328 -20.59 -7.22 -5.71
N ARG A 329 -19.89 -6.09 -5.89
CA ARG A 329 -18.92 -5.59 -4.90
C ARG A 329 -19.57 -4.59 -3.95
N THR A 330 -20.42 -5.11 -3.08
CA THR A 330 -20.74 -4.44 -1.81
C THR A 330 -19.51 -4.58 -0.91
N GLY A 331 -19.04 -3.49 -0.32
CA GLY A 331 -17.73 -3.40 0.31
C GLY A 331 -17.60 -4.17 1.64
N THR A 332 -17.65 -5.50 1.60
CA THR A 332 -17.33 -6.38 2.73
C THR A 332 -15.96 -7.07 2.59
N LEU A 333 -15.31 -6.99 1.42
CA LEU A 333 -13.95 -7.51 1.17
C LEU A 333 -12.99 -6.44 0.59
N GLY A 334 -12.96 -5.24 1.19
CA GLY A 334 -11.85 -4.28 0.98
C GLY A 334 -11.89 -3.41 -0.28
N GLY A 335 -12.97 -3.40 -1.05
CA GLY A 335 -13.17 -2.40 -2.10
C GLY A 335 -13.74 -1.09 -1.54
N ALA A 336 -13.01 0.03 -1.68
CA ALA A 336 -13.52 1.34 -1.30
C ALA A 336 -14.83 1.65 -2.05
N VAL A 337 -15.92 1.88 -1.31
CA VAL A 337 -17.17 2.44 -1.84
C VAL A 337 -16.81 3.79 -2.46
N ARG A 338 -16.72 3.85 -3.79
CA ARG A 338 -16.48 5.12 -4.47
C ARG A 338 -17.74 5.95 -4.29
N GLY A 339 -17.61 7.09 -3.61
CA GLY A 339 -18.70 8.06 -3.50
C GLY A 339 -19.22 8.47 -4.89
N PRO A 340 -20.46 9.00 -4.95
CA PRO A 340 -21.09 9.42 -6.20
C PRO A 340 -20.16 10.34 -7.00
N SER A 341 -20.07 10.10 -8.31
CA SER A 341 -19.15 10.84 -9.18
C SER A 341 -19.58 12.30 -9.26
N THR A 342 -18.81 13.21 -8.69
CA THR A 342 -19.17 14.65 -8.68
C THR A 342 -19.03 15.32 -10.05
N ARG A 343 -18.43 14.66 -11.05
CA ARG A 343 -18.15 15.26 -12.37
C ARG A 343 -18.83 14.50 -13.49
N VAL A 344 -19.64 15.21 -14.28
CA VAL A 344 -20.26 14.72 -15.52
C VAL A 344 -19.22 14.74 -16.65
N PHE A 345 -19.13 13.63 -17.39
CA PHE A 345 -18.29 13.57 -18.58
C PHE A 345 -19.11 13.98 -19.80
N TRP A 346 -18.87 15.19 -20.32
CA TRP A 346 -19.70 15.78 -21.39
C TRP A 346 -19.44 15.22 -22.80
N PHE A 347 -18.34 14.50 -23.03
CA PHE A 347 -18.02 13.91 -24.33
C PHE A 347 -18.49 12.45 -24.46
N THR A 348 -19.44 12.01 -23.64
CA THR A 348 -20.10 10.73 -23.89
C THR A 348 -20.82 10.78 -25.23
N PRO A 349 -20.81 9.71 -26.04
CA PRO A 349 -21.53 9.70 -27.31
C PRO A 349 -23.00 10.09 -27.18
N PHE A 350 -23.64 9.68 -26.07
CA PHE A 350 -25.03 10.01 -25.76
C PHE A 350 -25.27 11.51 -25.56
N LEU A 351 -24.49 12.18 -24.70
CA LEU A 351 -24.65 13.62 -24.48
C LEU A 351 -24.19 14.42 -25.71
N TRP A 352 -23.11 13.97 -26.36
CA TRP A 352 -22.54 14.66 -27.50
C TRP A 352 -23.48 14.70 -28.71
N ALA A 353 -24.24 13.62 -28.94
CA ALA A 353 -25.27 13.57 -29.98
C ALA A 353 -26.36 14.65 -29.81
N ILE A 354 -26.54 15.19 -28.61
CA ILE A 354 -27.47 16.30 -28.31
C ILE A 354 -26.73 17.65 -28.37
N ILE A 355 -25.53 17.72 -27.77
CA ILE A 355 -24.72 18.94 -27.72
C ILE A 355 -24.39 19.44 -29.11
N GLU A 356 -23.88 18.59 -30.00
CA GLU A 356 -23.37 19.01 -31.31
C GLU A 356 -24.45 19.63 -32.21
N PRO A 357 -25.60 18.99 -32.46
CA PRO A 357 -26.67 19.59 -33.23
C PRO A 357 -27.19 20.89 -32.61
N THR A 358 -27.22 20.97 -31.28
CA THR A 358 -27.71 22.15 -30.56
C THR A 358 -26.77 23.35 -30.71
N VAL A 359 -25.45 23.12 -30.64
CA VAL A 359 -24.43 24.17 -30.89
C VAL A 359 -24.53 24.67 -32.33
N ARG A 360 -24.69 23.77 -33.31
CA ARG A 360 -24.88 24.14 -34.73
C ARG A 360 -26.16 24.97 -34.92
N ARG A 361 -27.29 24.53 -34.35
CA ARG A 361 -28.58 25.25 -34.40
C ARG A 361 -28.51 26.64 -33.74
N CYS A 362 -27.72 26.78 -32.67
CA CYS A 362 -27.49 28.04 -31.99
C CYS A 362 -26.44 28.94 -32.67
N GLY A 363 -26.03 28.63 -33.90
CA GLY A 363 -25.08 29.42 -34.67
C GLY A 363 -23.72 29.53 -34.00
N TRP A 364 -23.26 28.46 -33.32
CA TRP A 364 -21.97 28.40 -32.61
C TRP A 364 -21.84 29.37 -31.41
N SER A 365 -22.95 29.94 -30.93
CA SER A 365 -22.96 30.72 -29.70
C SER A 365 -23.02 29.81 -28.47
N ALA A 366 -21.88 29.68 -27.76
CA ALA A 366 -21.77 28.86 -26.56
C ALA A 366 -22.82 29.22 -25.48
N GLY A 367 -23.12 30.52 -25.31
CA GLY A 367 -24.11 30.97 -24.33
C GLY A 367 -25.53 30.56 -24.70
N ARG A 368 -25.92 30.70 -25.98
CA ARG A 368 -27.24 30.26 -26.46
C ARG A 368 -27.38 28.75 -26.42
N ALA A 369 -26.33 28.02 -26.82
CA ALA A 369 -26.33 26.56 -26.79
C ALA A 369 -26.51 25.99 -25.38
N VAL A 370 -25.82 26.54 -24.36
CA VAL A 370 -26.02 26.11 -22.96
C VAL A 370 -27.45 26.39 -22.49
N LYS A 371 -27.98 27.59 -22.74
CA LYS A 371 -29.36 27.93 -22.36
C LYS A 371 -30.37 26.99 -23.03
N GLU A 372 -30.16 26.66 -24.30
CA GLU A 372 -31.03 25.74 -25.05
C GLU A 372 -30.94 24.31 -24.50
N LEU A 373 -29.73 23.81 -24.25
CA LEU A 373 -29.52 22.48 -23.67
C LEU A 373 -30.13 22.36 -22.27
N GLN A 374 -29.94 23.37 -21.42
CA GLN A 374 -30.53 23.43 -20.08
C GLN A 374 -32.05 23.58 -20.11
N ARG A 375 -32.61 24.29 -21.09
CA ARG A 375 -34.06 24.42 -21.27
C ARG A 375 -34.69 23.11 -21.77
N ALA A 376 -34.06 22.45 -22.75
CA ALA A 376 -34.59 21.22 -23.35
C ALA A 376 -34.41 20.00 -22.43
N HIS A 377 -33.28 19.90 -21.74
CA HIS A 377 -32.96 18.78 -20.85
C HIS A 377 -32.33 19.27 -19.54
N PRO A 378 -33.11 19.91 -18.65
CA PRO A 378 -32.58 20.55 -17.44
C PRO A 378 -31.86 19.56 -16.53
N MET A 379 -32.34 18.32 -16.42
CA MET A 379 -31.70 17.29 -15.59
C MET A 379 -30.30 16.93 -16.10
N LEU A 380 -30.13 16.77 -17.43
CA LEU A 380 -28.86 16.36 -18.04
C LEU A 380 -27.80 17.47 -18.03
N PHE A 381 -28.20 18.72 -18.28
CA PHE A 381 -27.27 19.82 -18.54
C PHE A 381 -27.25 20.90 -17.44
N LYS A 382 -27.86 20.66 -16.28
CA LYS A 382 -27.85 21.61 -15.13
C LYS A 382 -26.46 22.11 -14.78
N GLY A 383 -25.46 21.21 -14.84
CA GLY A 383 -24.06 21.54 -14.53
C GLY A 383 -23.22 22.02 -15.72
N LEU A 384 -23.78 22.11 -16.93
CA LEU A 384 -23.05 22.52 -18.13
C LEU A 384 -22.93 24.05 -18.16
N ASN A 385 -21.71 24.57 -18.20
CA ASN A 385 -21.44 26.00 -18.17
C ASN A 385 -21.03 26.54 -19.55
N ARG A 386 -21.29 27.83 -19.82
CA ARG A 386 -20.90 28.52 -21.06
C ARG A 386 -19.41 28.34 -21.39
N GLY A 387 -18.55 28.49 -20.39
CA GLY A 387 -17.09 28.37 -20.57
C GLY A 387 -16.66 26.98 -21.04
N THR A 388 -17.42 25.94 -20.71
CA THR A 388 -17.14 24.57 -21.13
C THR A 388 -17.36 24.42 -22.64
N ILE A 389 -18.53 24.81 -23.16
CA ILE A 389 -18.79 24.78 -24.61
C ILE A 389 -17.85 25.72 -25.36
N HIS A 390 -17.55 26.90 -24.81
CA HIS A 390 -16.67 27.87 -25.46
C HIS A 390 -15.26 27.30 -25.72
N LYS A 391 -14.72 26.49 -24.80
CA LYS A 391 -13.42 25.82 -24.99
C LYS A 391 -13.42 24.75 -26.08
N TRP A 392 -14.60 24.25 -26.46
CA TRP A 392 -14.74 23.23 -27.49
C TRP A 392 -14.88 23.83 -28.88
N ILE A 393 -15.16 25.13 -29.00
CA ILE A 393 -15.35 25.83 -30.27
C ILE A 393 -14.07 26.60 -30.60
N VAL A 394 -13.62 26.55 -31.86
CA VAL A 394 -12.46 27.33 -32.30
C VAL A 394 -12.86 28.81 -32.39
N LYS A 395 -12.05 29.72 -31.84
CA LYS A 395 -12.35 31.15 -31.83
C LYS A 395 -12.41 31.69 -33.26
N GLY A 396 -13.56 32.22 -33.65
CA GLY A 396 -13.78 32.81 -34.99
C GLY A 396 -14.21 31.81 -36.07
N GLU A 397 -14.26 30.51 -35.76
CA GLU A 397 -14.60 29.49 -36.74
C GLU A 397 -15.85 28.71 -36.33
N LYS A 398 -16.60 28.24 -37.33
CA LYS A 398 -17.81 27.42 -37.16
C LYS A 398 -17.46 25.93 -37.10
N ARG A 399 -16.51 25.56 -36.24
CA ARG A 399 -16.13 24.15 -35.99
C ARG A 399 -15.71 23.92 -34.55
N PHE A 400 -15.80 22.65 -34.14
CA PHE A 400 -15.23 22.20 -32.87
C PHE A 400 -13.70 22.10 -32.98
N THR A 401 -13.01 22.31 -31.87
CA THR A 401 -11.57 22.10 -31.72
C THR A 401 -11.21 20.64 -31.98
N ASP A 402 -10.05 20.40 -32.58
CA ASP A 402 -9.56 19.04 -32.83
C ASP A 402 -9.40 18.22 -31.54
N ASN A 403 -9.21 18.89 -30.41
CA ASN A 403 -9.14 18.23 -29.10
C ASN A 403 -10.50 17.73 -28.62
N ALA A 404 -11.57 18.50 -28.85
CA ALA A 404 -12.93 18.04 -28.59
C ALA A 404 -13.27 16.84 -29.49
N LEU A 405 -13.00 16.94 -30.80
CA LEU A 405 -13.21 15.86 -31.77
C LEU A 405 -12.44 14.59 -31.41
N ARG A 406 -11.16 14.71 -31.03
CA ARG A 406 -10.37 13.58 -30.51
C ARG A 406 -10.94 13.00 -29.22
N SER A 407 -11.43 13.82 -28.30
CA SER A 407 -12.04 13.35 -27.04
C SER A 407 -13.30 12.52 -27.30
N ILE A 408 -14.10 12.92 -28.30
CA ILE A 408 -15.31 12.21 -28.74
C ILE A 408 -14.93 10.90 -29.43
N ALA A 409 -14.01 10.94 -30.40
CA ALA A 409 -13.55 9.78 -31.14
C ALA A 409 -12.96 8.71 -30.20
N ASN A 410 -12.16 9.14 -29.23
CA ASN A 410 -11.53 8.24 -28.27
C ASN A 410 -12.50 7.72 -27.19
N ARG A 411 -13.74 8.23 -27.11
CA ARG A 411 -14.71 7.94 -26.03
C ARG A 411 -14.11 8.12 -24.61
N LYS A 412 -13.01 8.87 -24.48
CA LYS A 412 -12.18 8.88 -23.27
C LYS A 412 -12.70 9.93 -22.29
N SER A 413 -13.17 9.47 -21.13
CA SER A 413 -13.23 10.32 -19.94
C SER A 413 -11.86 10.95 -19.74
N LEU A 414 -11.75 12.28 -19.82
CA LEU A 414 -10.52 13.00 -19.49
C LEU A 414 -10.30 12.85 -17.97
N GLY A 415 -9.83 11.67 -17.57
CA GLY A 415 -9.42 11.33 -16.22
C GLY A 415 -8.20 12.16 -15.86
N GLY A 416 -8.43 13.36 -15.33
CA GLY A 416 -7.42 14.14 -14.62
C GLY A 416 -6.12 14.39 -15.41
N THR A 417 -6.22 15.05 -16.57
CA THR A 417 -5.08 15.43 -17.42
C THR A 417 -4.05 16.37 -16.79
N GLY A 418 -4.21 16.75 -15.51
CA GLY A 418 -3.27 17.67 -14.85
C GLY A 418 -1.95 17.03 -14.40
N ARG A 419 -1.91 15.73 -14.09
CA ARG A 419 -0.71 15.13 -13.45
C ARG A 419 0.12 14.22 -14.35
N THR A 420 -0.46 13.57 -15.36
CA THR A 420 0.31 12.75 -16.33
C THR A 420 1.31 13.58 -17.13
N GLY A 421 1.12 14.91 -17.18
CA GLY A 421 1.97 15.86 -17.88
C GLY A 421 3.44 15.91 -17.46
N ILE A 422 3.84 15.38 -16.29
CA ILE A 422 5.24 15.42 -15.85
C ILE A 422 6.20 14.68 -16.80
N LEU A 423 5.71 13.62 -17.46
CA LEU A 423 6.48 12.86 -18.47
C LEU A 423 6.23 13.33 -19.91
N MET A 424 5.31 14.30 -20.12
CA MET A 424 4.99 14.83 -21.45
C MET A 424 6.21 15.43 -22.17
N PRO A 425 7.12 16.18 -21.51
CA PRO A 425 8.36 16.65 -22.14
C PRO A 425 9.38 15.54 -22.42
N HIS A 426 9.08 14.30 -22.03
CA HIS A 426 9.99 13.15 -22.08
C HIS A 426 9.33 11.95 -22.77
N PRO A 427 9.00 12.04 -24.07
CA PRO A 427 8.30 10.98 -24.80
C PRO A 427 9.09 9.67 -24.81
N ALA A 428 10.41 9.72 -24.96
CA ALA A 428 11.26 8.53 -24.93
C ALA A 428 11.14 7.72 -23.62
N ILE A 429 11.01 8.40 -22.48
CA ILE A 429 10.79 7.74 -21.18
C ILE A 429 9.40 7.08 -21.15
N THR A 430 8.39 7.79 -21.67
CA THR A 430 7.00 7.29 -21.73
C THR A 430 6.89 6.07 -22.63
N GLU A 431 7.53 6.08 -23.79
CA GLU A 431 7.57 4.96 -24.74
C GLU A 431 8.29 3.74 -24.16
N GLU A 432 9.42 3.93 -23.48
CA GLU A 432 10.14 2.85 -22.80
C GLU A 432 9.28 2.21 -21.69
N ILE A 433 8.61 3.02 -20.86
CA ILE A 433 7.66 2.54 -19.84
C ILE A 433 6.52 1.75 -20.50
N VAL A 434 5.88 2.31 -21.53
CA VAL A 434 4.77 1.68 -22.24
C VAL A 434 5.19 0.36 -22.89
N GLY A 435 6.38 0.32 -23.51
CA GLY A 435 6.95 -0.87 -24.13
C GLY A 435 7.13 -2.01 -23.13
N ILE A 436 7.77 -1.72 -21.99
CA ILE A 436 8.04 -2.73 -20.95
C ILE A 436 6.74 -3.22 -20.29
N LEU A 437 5.80 -2.30 -20.00
CA LEU A 437 4.51 -2.70 -19.41
C LEU A 437 3.72 -3.59 -20.38
N LYS A 438 3.70 -3.27 -21.68
CA LYS A 438 3.06 -4.11 -22.70
C LYS A 438 3.74 -5.47 -22.84
N SER A 439 5.08 -5.52 -22.87
CA SER A 439 5.81 -6.78 -22.99
C SER A 439 5.54 -7.71 -21.81
N LEU A 440 5.45 -7.17 -20.59
CA LEU A 440 5.06 -7.95 -19.40
C LEU A 440 3.67 -8.57 -19.52
N ARG A 441 2.71 -7.83 -20.09
CA ARG A 441 1.36 -8.36 -20.29
C ARG A 441 1.33 -9.43 -21.39
N VAL A 442 2.12 -9.26 -22.46
CA VAL A 442 2.28 -10.26 -23.52
C VAL A 442 2.93 -11.54 -23.00
N SER A 443 3.87 -11.44 -22.06
CA SER A 443 4.48 -12.61 -21.41
C SER A 443 3.59 -13.28 -20.35
N GLY A 444 2.33 -12.86 -20.20
CA GLY A 444 1.39 -13.41 -19.23
C GLY A 444 1.56 -12.90 -17.81
N CYS A 445 2.44 -11.92 -17.56
CA CYS A 445 2.59 -11.33 -16.23
C CYS A 445 1.47 -10.31 -15.95
N VAL A 446 0.84 -10.41 -14.78
CA VAL A 446 -0.16 -9.45 -14.33
C VAL A 446 0.52 -8.14 -13.93
N VAL A 447 0.18 -7.04 -14.62
CA VAL A 447 0.73 -5.72 -14.31
C VAL A 447 -0.10 -5.04 -13.22
N ASN A 448 0.34 -5.22 -11.97
CA ASN A 448 -0.20 -4.51 -10.82
C ASN A 448 0.37 -3.09 -10.71
N VAL A 449 -0.34 -2.20 -9.99
CA VAL A 449 0.08 -0.80 -9.79
C VAL A 449 1.47 -0.69 -9.15
N GLU A 450 1.82 -1.60 -8.24
CA GLU A 450 3.14 -1.64 -7.60
C GLU A 450 4.27 -2.01 -8.57
N ILE A 451 4.03 -2.98 -9.45
CA ILE A 451 4.98 -3.38 -10.50
C ILE A 451 5.17 -2.22 -11.48
N ALA A 452 4.07 -1.63 -11.95
CA ALA A 452 4.12 -0.47 -12.83
C ALA A 452 4.86 0.70 -12.18
N ARG A 453 4.58 1.00 -10.91
CA ARG A 453 5.27 2.04 -10.14
C ARG A 453 6.78 1.79 -10.06
N SER A 454 7.17 0.57 -9.71
CA SER A 454 8.59 0.20 -9.56
C SER A 454 9.34 0.34 -10.87
N LEU A 455 8.74 -0.10 -11.99
CA LEU A 455 9.29 0.09 -13.33
C LEU A 455 9.40 1.55 -13.72
N MET A 456 8.35 2.35 -13.49
CA MET A 456 8.37 3.78 -13.77
C MET A 456 9.47 4.48 -12.99
N ILE A 457 9.62 4.19 -11.70
CA ILE A 457 10.69 4.78 -10.87
C ILE A 457 12.06 4.35 -11.39
N ALA A 458 12.26 3.06 -11.69
CA ALA A 458 13.54 2.55 -12.20
C ALA A 458 13.94 3.20 -13.53
N ILE A 459 13.00 3.31 -14.48
CA ILE A 459 13.25 3.92 -15.80
C ILE A 459 13.49 5.43 -15.66
N ILE A 460 12.69 6.13 -14.87
CA ILE A 460 12.89 7.58 -14.62
C ILE A 460 14.24 7.81 -13.94
N ASN A 461 14.61 7.00 -12.94
CA ASN A 461 15.89 7.13 -12.24
C ASN A 461 17.08 6.88 -13.19
N LYS A 462 16.96 5.91 -14.09
CA LYS A 462 17.99 5.58 -15.09
C LYS A 462 18.15 6.67 -16.15
N ARG A 463 17.06 7.25 -16.64
CA ARG A 463 17.07 8.20 -17.77
C ARG A 463 17.21 9.66 -17.32
N LYS A 464 16.52 10.07 -16.26
CA LYS A 464 16.47 11.45 -15.78
C LYS A 464 16.19 11.52 -14.27
N PRO A 465 17.20 11.22 -13.41
CA PRO A 465 17.00 11.14 -11.96
C PRO A 465 16.51 12.44 -11.32
N LEU A 466 16.87 13.59 -11.90
CA LEU A 466 16.40 14.92 -11.44
C LEU A 466 14.88 15.07 -11.45
N LEU A 467 14.14 14.31 -12.28
CA LEU A 467 12.67 14.33 -12.24
C LEU A 467 12.16 13.86 -10.88
N LEU A 468 12.75 12.82 -10.30
CA LEU A 468 12.31 12.26 -9.02
C LEU A 468 12.57 13.20 -7.83
N ALA A 469 13.44 14.20 -7.97
CA ALA A 469 13.60 15.25 -6.96
C ALA A 469 12.39 16.19 -6.88
N SER A 470 11.76 16.47 -8.03
CA SER A 470 10.59 17.36 -8.14
C SER A 470 9.25 16.63 -8.11
N PHE A 471 9.26 15.33 -8.39
CA PHE A 471 8.07 14.54 -8.64
C PHE A 471 8.12 13.20 -7.92
N SER A 472 7.06 12.92 -7.14
CA SER A 472 6.84 11.62 -6.53
C SER A 472 5.92 10.76 -7.41
N CYS A 473 6.44 9.60 -7.84
CA CYS A 473 5.67 8.59 -8.56
C CYS A 473 4.71 7.85 -7.62
N SER A 474 3.67 8.55 -7.16
CA SER A 474 2.61 8.00 -6.28
C SER A 474 1.74 6.99 -7.02
N GLU A 475 1.13 6.04 -6.30
CA GLU A 475 0.18 5.08 -6.91
C GLU A 475 -0.96 5.76 -7.67
N LYS A 476 -1.47 6.88 -7.14
CA LYS A 476 -2.52 7.66 -7.81
C LYS A 476 -2.06 8.17 -9.17
N TYR A 477 -0.81 8.59 -9.27
CA TYR A 477 -0.21 8.99 -10.55
C TYR A 477 -0.07 7.79 -11.47
N VAL A 478 0.43 6.65 -10.98
CA VAL A 478 0.61 5.43 -11.78
C VAL A 478 -0.72 4.95 -12.34
N ARG A 479 -1.79 4.90 -11.54
CA ARG A 479 -3.14 4.58 -12.02
C ARG A 479 -3.61 5.54 -13.10
N ALA A 480 -3.42 6.85 -12.90
CA ALA A 480 -3.78 7.85 -13.90
C ALA A 480 -2.97 7.69 -15.19
N PHE A 481 -1.68 7.34 -15.10
CA PHE A 481 -0.81 7.07 -16.23
C PHE A 481 -1.23 5.81 -17.01
N LEU A 482 -1.53 4.71 -16.30
CA LEU A 482 -2.00 3.46 -16.91
C LEU A 482 -3.35 3.68 -17.63
N ASP A 483 -4.30 4.35 -16.99
CA ASP A 483 -5.60 4.68 -17.56
C ASP A 483 -5.46 5.61 -18.77
N SER A 484 -4.67 6.69 -18.65
CA SER A 484 -4.53 7.67 -19.74
C SER A 484 -3.80 7.11 -20.96
N THR A 485 -2.72 6.36 -20.73
CA THR A 485 -1.72 5.99 -21.75
C THR A 485 -1.99 4.61 -22.33
N LEU A 486 -2.39 3.65 -21.49
CA LEU A 486 -2.60 2.26 -21.87
C LEU A 486 -4.07 1.84 -21.85
N ASN A 487 -4.96 2.64 -21.25
CA ASN A 487 -6.38 2.33 -21.05
C ASN A 487 -6.57 1.05 -20.22
N TRP A 488 -5.79 0.91 -19.13
CA TRP A 488 -5.80 -0.24 -18.22
C TRP A 488 -6.43 0.09 -16.87
#